data_AF-A0A139MIS9-F1
#
_entry.id   AF-A0A139MIS9-F1
#
_cell.length_a   1.000
_cell.length_b   1.000
_cell.length_c   1.000
_cell.angle_alpha   90.00
_cell.angle_beta   90.00
_cell.angle_gamma   90.00
#
_symmetry.space_group_name_H-M   'P 1'
#
loop_
_entity.id
_entity.type
_entity.pdbx_description
1 polymer ?
#
loop_
_entity_poly.entity_id
_entity_poly.type
_entity_poly.pdbx_seq_one_letter_code
_entity_poly.pdbx_strand_id
1 'polypeptide(L)'
;MKTDGKLYFLLPWTFIKSTKGGEGFRKFEITRNGQKVPVKVELIDDYNDIKIFKPKHTVRTIGLLLRKGSKTSYPMNNWYEWSYKKKRNFEAHYTWQQVQEYIVSTRLSAQPIDFSDKQSAWLTLTDDELSISSNILLNGEEPSYRGRKGIEPAGAKGVYILQKPQLDVDNNLRIINDMSRQRRQDLKSKGEHKGVVENTFIYPMLGGRNIQRWKVVSNEFMLVPHKLDTPYGLPEDILADEAPLTYQWLEYYKTGLLASRIQSGKFF
;
A
#
# COMPACT_ATOMS: atom_id res chain seq x y z
N MET A 1 10.40 25.79 -20.58
CA MET A 1 10.16 25.22 -21.93
C MET A 1 9.35 26.19 -22.77
N LYS A 2 9.74 26.40 -24.04
CA LYS A 2 8.95 27.15 -25.03
C LYS A 2 7.61 26.44 -25.29
N THR A 3 6.62 27.14 -25.81
CA THR A 3 5.36 26.51 -26.28
C THR A 3 5.68 25.45 -27.32
N ASP A 4 4.97 24.32 -27.28
CA ASP A 4 5.19 23.11 -28.09
C ASP A 4 6.55 22.45 -27.93
N GLY A 5 7.40 22.94 -27.02
CA GLY A 5 8.61 22.26 -26.63
C GLY A 5 8.32 20.88 -26.06
N LYS A 6 9.27 19.96 -26.26
CA LYS A 6 9.21 18.60 -25.73
C LYS A 6 10.27 18.40 -24.66
N LEU A 7 9.95 17.56 -23.69
CA LEU A 7 10.82 17.22 -22.57
C LEU A 7 10.65 15.75 -22.22
N TYR A 8 11.76 15.03 -22.13
CA TYR A 8 11.78 13.63 -21.76
C TYR A 8 12.43 13.48 -20.38
N PHE A 9 11.75 12.82 -19.44
CA PHE A 9 12.27 12.56 -18.09
C PHE A 9 12.21 11.09 -17.74
N LEU A 10 13.18 10.65 -16.94
CA LEU A 10 13.11 9.38 -16.22
C LEU A 10 12.53 9.63 -14.82
N LEU A 11 11.45 8.94 -14.48
CA LEU A 11 10.71 9.14 -13.23
C LEU A 11 10.27 7.79 -12.64
N PRO A 12 10.06 7.69 -11.32
CA PRO A 12 9.43 6.52 -10.72
C PRO A 12 8.03 6.27 -11.32
N TRP A 13 7.74 5.02 -11.64
CA TRP A 13 6.44 4.56 -12.17
C TRP A 13 5.25 4.99 -11.31
N THR A 14 5.47 5.15 -10.01
CA THR A 14 4.45 5.55 -9.03
C THR A 14 3.83 6.93 -9.31
N PHE A 15 4.51 7.82 -10.02
CA PHE A 15 3.94 9.12 -10.41
C PHE A 15 2.68 8.96 -11.28
N ILE A 16 2.63 7.92 -12.11
CA ILE A 16 1.48 7.63 -12.99
C ILE A 16 0.47 6.69 -12.31
N LYS A 17 0.90 5.89 -11.34
CA LYS A 17 0.16 4.68 -10.93
C LYS A 17 -0.27 4.66 -9.46
N SER A 18 0.33 5.48 -8.61
CA SER A 18 -0.08 5.60 -7.21
C SER A 18 -1.27 6.53 -7.07
N THR A 19 -2.35 6.09 -6.41
CA THR A 19 -3.55 6.91 -6.16
C THR A 19 -3.18 8.23 -5.50
N LYS A 20 -2.58 8.23 -4.30
CA LYS A 20 -2.25 9.45 -3.55
C LYS A 20 -0.92 10.07 -3.97
N GLY A 21 0.15 9.27 -4.00
CA GLY A 21 1.52 9.78 -4.15
C GLY A 21 1.83 10.41 -5.52
N GLY A 22 1.01 10.13 -6.53
CA GLY A 22 1.17 10.68 -7.89
C GLY A 22 0.02 11.58 -8.37
N GLU A 23 -1.01 11.79 -7.56
CA GLU A 23 -2.24 12.52 -7.95
C GLU A 23 -1.93 13.91 -8.51
N GLY A 24 -1.24 14.74 -7.72
CA GLY A 24 -0.89 16.10 -8.11
C GLY A 24 0.02 16.17 -9.35
N PHE A 25 0.80 15.12 -9.62
CA PHE A 25 1.61 15.06 -10.83
C PHE A 25 0.77 14.76 -12.07
N ARG A 26 -0.23 13.87 -11.96
CA ARG A 26 -1.16 13.52 -13.05
C ARG A 26 -2.13 14.62 -13.43
N LYS A 27 -2.07 15.77 -12.74
CA LYS A 27 -2.71 17.00 -13.21
C LYS A 27 -2.24 17.38 -14.62
N PHE A 28 -0.98 17.08 -14.95
CA PHE A 28 -0.33 17.43 -16.22
C PHE A 28 -0.61 18.87 -16.66
N GLU A 29 -0.46 19.80 -15.71
CA GLU A 29 -0.68 21.23 -15.90
C GLU A 29 0.40 22.00 -15.14
N ILE A 30 0.97 23.03 -15.76
CA ILE A 30 1.84 23.98 -15.08
C ILE A 30 0.94 25.00 -14.39
N THR A 31 0.93 24.97 -13.06
CA THR A 31 0.03 25.76 -12.20
C THR A 31 0.72 26.92 -11.48
N ARG A 32 2.05 27.00 -11.58
CA ARG A 32 2.86 27.96 -10.83
C ARG A 32 2.58 29.39 -11.28
N ASN A 33 2.60 30.34 -10.35
CA ASN A 33 2.38 31.77 -10.61
C ASN A 33 1.05 32.07 -11.32
N GLY A 34 -0.03 31.37 -10.96
CA GLY A 34 -1.37 31.57 -11.53
C GLY A 34 -1.53 31.07 -12.98
N GLN A 35 -0.51 30.42 -13.54
CA GLN A 35 -0.60 29.81 -14.86
C GLN A 35 -1.53 28.58 -14.83
N LYS A 36 -2.13 28.26 -15.98
CA LYS A 36 -2.86 27.01 -16.23
C LYS A 36 -2.49 26.48 -17.62
N VAL A 37 -1.23 26.09 -17.78
CA VAL A 37 -0.73 25.65 -19.08
C VAL A 37 -0.76 24.12 -19.13
N PRO A 38 -1.53 23.50 -20.04
CA PRO A 38 -1.61 22.05 -20.12
C PRO A 38 -0.30 21.46 -20.64
N VAL A 39 -0.01 20.25 -20.18
CA VAL A 39 1.12 19.42 -20.61
C VAL A 39 0.56 18.10 -21.12
N LYS A 40 0.91 17.74 -22.36
CA LYS A 40 0.49 16.48 -22.97
C LYS A 40 1.54 15.42 -22.68
N VAL A 41 1.09 14.25 -22.23
CA VAL A 41 1.88 13.03 -22.27
C VAL A 41 1.83 12.48 -23.69
N GLU A 42 2.95 12.49 -24.39
CA GLU A 42 3.02 12.00 -25.78
C GLU A 42 3.41 10.54 -25.88
N LEU A 43 4.27 10.07 -24.96
CA LEU A 43 4.82 8.72 -24.95
C LEU A 43 5.28 8.35 -23.54
N ILE A 44 5.15 7.07 -23.19
CA ILE A 44 5.76 6.48 -22.00
C ILE A 44 6.56 5.24 -22.40
N ASP A 45 7.82 5.19 -21.99
CA ASP A 45 8.66 4.00 -22.00
C ASP A 45 8.67 3.38 -20.60
N ASP A 46 8.05 2.23 -20.42
CA ASP A 46 8.00 1.54 -19.13
C ASP A 46 9.06 0.45 -19.05
N TYR A 47 10.13 0.72 -18.31
CA TYR A 47 11.23 -0.20 -18.09
C TYR A 47 10.92 -1.14 -16.90
N ASN A 48 9.80 -1.86 -16.99
CA ASN A 48 9.31 -2.74 -15.94
C ASN A 48 10.30 -3.86 -15.62
N ASP A 49 10.77 -4.55 -16.67
CA ASP A 49 11.71 -5.68 -16.56
C ASP A 49 13.17 -5.23 -16.77
N ILE A 50 13.40 -4.15 -17.54
CA ILE A 50 14.74 -3.66 -17.86
C ILE A 50 15.30 -2.79 -16.73
N LYS A 51 16.47 -3.17 -16.20
CA LYS A 51 17.18 -2.38 -15.17
C LYS A 51 18.05 -1.30 -15.79
N ILE A 52 17.50 -0.09 -15.92
CA ILE A 52 18.22 1.05 -16.51
C ILE A 52 19.23 1.73 -15.55
N PHE A 53 19.10 1.52 -14.24
CA PHE A 53 20.02 2.06 -13.23
C PHE A 53 20.64 0.92 -12.39
N LYS A 54 21.97 0.82 -12.39
CA LYS A 54 22.73 -0.19 -11.62
C LYS A 54 23.69 0.49 -10.62
N PRO A 55 24.11 -0.21 -9.53
CA PRO A 55 23.68 -1.53 -9.08
C PRO A 55 22.59 -1.51 -7.99
N LYS A 56 22.22 -0.33 -7.46
CA LYS A 56 21.39 -0.19 -6.24
C LYS A 56 19.93 0.26 -6.46
N HIS A 57 19.54 0.63 -7.67
CA HIS A 57 18.20 1.16 -7.91
C HIS A 57 17.21 0.03 -8.19
N THR A 58 16.32 -0.22 -7.24
CA THR A 58 15.21 -1.19 -7.35
C THR A 58 13.89 -0.53 -7.77
N VAL A 59 13.89 0.79 -7.96
CA VAL A 59 12.68 1.55 -8.30
C VAL A 59 12.34 1.34 -9.78
N ARG A 60 11.14 0.79 -10.05
CA ARG A 60 10.58 0.72 -11.41
C ARG A 60 10.51 2.14 -11.98
N THR A 61 11.22 2.36 -13.07
CA THR A 61 11.38 3.67 -13.69
C THR A 61 10.70 3.68 -15.05
N ILE A 62 10.04 4.78 -15.36
CA ILE A 62 9.48 5.08 -16.68
C ILE A 62 10.25 6.24 -17.31
N GLY A 63 10.37 6.22 -18.63
CA GLY A 63 10.63 7.39 -19.44
C GLY A 63 9.32 8.04 -19.87
N LEU A 64 9.23 9.37 -19.76
CA LEU A 64 8.01 10.12 -20.00
C LEU A 64 8.30 11.29 -20.93
N LEU A 65 7.72 11.26 -22.14
CA LEU A 65 7.78 12.37 -23.08
C LEU A 65 6.58 13.31 -22.89
N LEU A 66 6.89 14.57 -22.60
CA LEU A 66 5.92 15.63 -22.33
C LEU A 66 6.00 16.73 -23.39
N ARG A 67 4.86 17.27 -23.81
CA ARG A 67 4.75 18.44 -24.68
C ARG A 67 3.96 19.56 -24.01
N LYS A 68 4.53 20.77 -23.93
CA LYS A 68 3.85 21.93 -23.34
C LYS A 68 2.85 22.55 -24.31
N GLY A 69 1.67 22.92 -23.81
CA GLY A 69 0.68 23.72 -24.55
C GLY A 69 -0.54 22.94 -25.02
N SER A 70 -0.56 21.62 -24.86
CA SER A 70 -1.69 20.77 -25.24
C SER A 70 -2.06 19.78 -24.15
N LYS A 71 -3.30 19.29 -24.15
CA LYS A 71 -3.78 18.26 -23.21
C LYS A 71 -3.50 16.85 -23.74
N THR A 72 -3.36 15.90 -22.84
CA THR A 72 -3.41 14.46 -23.18
C THR A 72 -4.82 14.07 -23.62
N SER A 73 -4.91 13.35 -24.72
CA SER A 73 -6.14 12.66 -25.14
C SER A 73 -6.07 11.21 -24.67
N TYR A 74 -7.19 10.69 -24.19
CA TYR A 74 -7.30 9.31 -23.73
C TYR A 74 -8.27 8.51 -24.62
N PRO A 75 -8.00 7.21 -24.84
CA PRO A 75 -6.80 6.50 -24.42
C PRO A 75 -5.52 7.02 -25.12
N MET A 76 -4.39 6.93 -24.41
CA MET A 76 -3.06 7.25 -24.93
C MET A 76 -2.40 5.95 -25.39
N ASN A 77 -2.20 5.79 -26.69
CA ASN A 77 -1.79 4.51 -27.31
C ASN A 77 -0.27 4.36 -27.49
N ASN A 78 0.50 5.27 -26.89
CA ASN A 78 1.96 5.31 -26.98
C ASN A 78 2.61 4.93 -25.65
N TRP A 79 2.10 3.87 -25.00
CA TRP A 79 2.75 3.25 -23.87
C TRP A 79 3.56 2.04 -24.36
N TYR A 80 4.87 2.04 -24.14
CA TYR A 80 5.75 0.96 -24.56
C TYR A 80 6.29 0.26 -23.33
N GLU A 81 5.81 -0.95 -23.05
CA GLU A 81 6.38 -1.78 -21.98
C GLU A 81 7.58 -2.55 -22.51
N TRP A 82 8.75 -2.29 -21.95
CA TRP A 82 10.00 -2.87 -22.39
C TRP A 82 10.41 -4.08 -21.55
N SER A 83 10.81 -5.15 -22.22
CA SER A 83 11.28 -6.40 -21.60
C SER A 83 12.49 -7.00 -22.31
N TYR A 84 13.20 -7.89 -21.60
CA TYR A 84 14.29 -8.65 -22.21
C TYR A 84 13.73 -9.77 -23.11
N LYS A 85 14.18 -9.82 -24.37
CA LYS A 85 14.06 -11.05 -25.19
C LYS A 85 14.90 -12.18 -24.58
N LYS A 86 16.08 -11.83 -24.09
CA LYS A 86 17.00 -12.71 -23.35
C LYS A 86 17.72 -11.90 -22.28
N LYS A 87 17.62 -12.32 -21.02
CA LYS A 87 18.22 -11.60 -19.89
C LYS A 87 19.72 -11.45 -20.07
N ARG A 88 20.19 -10.20 -20.05
CA ARG A 88 21.60 -9.84 -20.20
C ARG A 88 21.92 -8.58 -19.41
N ASN A 89 23.16 -8.47 -18.96
CA ASN A 89 23.69 -7.23 -18.40
C ASN A 89 24.19 -6.31 -19.52
N PHE A 90 23.67 -5.09 -19.57
CA PHE A 90 24.25 -4.01 -20.36
C PHE A 90 25.29 -3.24 -19.55
N GLU A 91 26.35 -2.81 -20.22
CA GLU A 91 27.33 -1.86 -19.69
C GLU A 91 26.95 -0.43 -20.11
N ALA A 92 27.43 0.57 -19.36
CA ALA A 92 27.00 1.96 -19.52
C ALA A 92 27.29 2.55 -20.91
N HIS A 93 28.26 2.00 -21.65
CA HIS A 93 28.69 2.49 -22.96
C HIS A 93 28.19 1.64 -24.13
N TYR A 94 27.28 0.68 -23.89
CA TYR A 94 26.67 -0.08 -24.97
C TYR A 94 25.89 0.86 -25.90
N THR A 95 26.07 0.70 -27.21
CA THR A 95 25.32 1.45 -28.21
C THR A 95 23.91 0.89 -28.34
N TRP A 96 23.01 1.68 -28.92
CA TRP A 96 21.65 1.22 -29.22
C TRP A 96 21.63 -0.05 -30.08
N GLN A 97 22.53 -0.16 -31.06
CA GLN A 97 22.69 -1.35 -31.92
C GLN A 97 23.03 -2.60 -31.09
N GLN A 98 23.85 -2.46 -30.07
CA GLN A 98 24.20 -3.57 -29.17
C GLN A 98 23.07 -3.94 -28.20
N VAL A 99 22.17 -3.00 -27.89
CA VAL A 99 21.08 -3.22 -26.92
C VAL A 99 19.81 -3.75 -27.59
N GLN A 100 19.43 -3.20 -28.75
CA GLN A 100 18.13 -3.45 -29.39
C GLN A 100 17.87 -4.92 -29.75
N GLU A 101 18.92 -5.70 -29.97
CA GLU A 101 18.81 -7.14 -30.25
C GLU A 101 18.29 -7.93 -29.04
N TYR A 102 18.50 -7.43 -27.82
CA TYR A 102 18.20 -8.14 -26.57
C TYR A 102 16.91 -7.71 -25.90
N ILE A 103 16.27 -6.66 -26.40
CA ILE A 103 15.07 -6.09 -25.80
C ILE A 103 13.94 -6.04 -26.82
N VAL A 104 12.72 -6.01 -26.31
CA VAL A 104 11.49 -5.84 -27.10
C VAL A 104 10.56 -4.91 -26.34
N SER A 105 9.72 -4.19 -27.06
CA SER A 105 8.63 -3.40 -26.49
C SER A 105 7.28 -3.95 -26.94
N THR A 106 6.33 -4.02 -26.02
CA THR A 106 4.92 -4.22 -26.32
C THR A 106 4.22 -2.86 -26.26
N ARG A 107 3.50 -2.49 -27.33
CA ARG A 107 2.67 -1.28 -27.32
C ARG A 107 1.37 -1.55 -26.58
N LEU A 108 1.04 -0.68 -25.64
CA LEU A 108 -0.16 -0.69 -24.81
C LEU A 108 -0.87 0.66 -24.93
N SER A 109 -2.10 0.67 -24.43
CA SER A 109 -2.91 1.86 -24.26
C SER A 109 -3.08 2.19 -22.78
N ALA A 110 -3.12 3.48 -22.48
CA ALA A 110 -3.19 3.98 -21.12
C ALA A 110 -4.26 5.05 -20.95
N GLN A 111 -5.00 4.99 -19.85
CA GLN A 111 -6.01 5.99 -19.50
C GLN A 111 -6.23 6.05 -17.99
N PRO A 112 -6.77 7.15 -17.44
CA PRO A 112 -7.23 7.21 -16.05
C PRO A 112 -8.21 6.08 -15.74
N ILE A 113 -8.11 5.46 -14.56
CA ILE A 113 -9.00 4.37 -14.14
C ILE A 113 -10.42 4.86 -13.88
N ASP A 114 -10.56 6.11 -13.45
CA ASP A 114 -11.82 6.82 -13.36
C ASP A 114 -11.88 7.84 -14.51
N PHE A 115 -12.81 7.66 -15.44
CA PHE A 115 -12.97 8.53 -16.59
C PHE A 115 -13.44 9.94 -16.22
N SER A 116 -14.10 10.10 -15.06
CA SER A 116 -14.55 11.39 -14.55
C SER A 116 -13.41 12.16 -13.88
N ASP A 117 -12.38 11.46 -13.38
CA ASP A 117 -11.19 12.05 -12.75
C ASP A 117 -9.90 11.76 -13.54
N LYS A 118 -9.43 12.77 -14.29
CA LYS A 118 -8.18 12.70 -15.06
C LYS A 118 -6.91 12.54 -14.21
N GLN A 119 -6.99 12.82 -12.91
CA GLN A 119 -5.88 12.64 -11.96
C GLN A 119 -5.90 11.27 -11.27
N SER A 120 -6.91 10.44 -11.54
CA SER A 120 -6.95 9.06 -11.08
C SER A 120 -5.74 8.28 -11.63
N ALA A 121 -5.38 7.19 -10.93
CA ALA A 121 -4.26 6.35 -11.35
C ALA A 121 -4.54 5.77 -12.75
N TRP A 122 -3.52 5.63 -13.59
CA TRP A 122 -3.77 5.12 -14.94
C TRP A 122 -3.87 3.61 -15.00
N LEU A 123 -4.84 3.10 -15.75
CA LEU A 123 -4.87 1.74 -16.28
C LEU A 123 -3.97 1.65 -17.52
N THR A 124 -3.26 0.53 -17.69
CA THR A 124 -2.42 0.25 -18.88
C THR A 124 -2.68 -1.17 -19.32
N LEU A 125 -3.26 -1.35 -20.51
CA LEU A 125 -3.69 -2.62 -21.05
C LEU A 125 -3.49 -2.65 -22.56
N THR A 126 -3.65 -3.80 -23.20
CA THR A 126 -3.82 -3.87 -24.66
C THR A 126 -5.12 -3.18 -25.08
N ASP A 127 -5.24 -2.79 -26.35
CA ASP A 127 -6.44 -2.12 -26.88
C ASP A 127 -7.72 -2.95 -26.65
N ASP A 128 -7.64 -4.27 -26.86
CA ASP A 128 -8.75 -5.19 -26.66
C ASP A 128 -9.17 -5.29 -25.18
N GLU A 129 -8.20 -5.43 -24.27
CA GLU A 129 -8.48 -5.46 -22.83
C GLU A 129 -9.04 -4.12 -22.33
N LEU A 130 -8.57 -3.00 -22.88
CA LEU A 130 -9.06 -1.67 -22.54
C LEU A 130 -10.55 -1.52 -22.93
N SER A 131 -10.95 -2.09 -24.07
CA SER A 131 -12.36 -2.09 -24.52
C SER A 131 -13.29 -2.87 -23.59
N ILE A 132 -12.77 -3.92 -22.93
CA ILE A 132 -13.54 -4.72 -21.96
C ILE A 132 -13.52 -4.05 -20.58
N SER A 133 -12.47 -3.28 -20.26
CA SER A 133 -12.29 -2.67 -18.93
C SER A 133 -13.44 -1.75 -18.53
N SER A 134 -14.08 -1.07 -19.47
CA SER A 134 -15.25 -0.23 -19.20
C SER A 134 -16.43 -1.00 -18.61
N ASN A 135 -16.52 -2.31 -18.85
CA ASN A 135 -17.58 -3.17 -18.30
C ASN A 135 -17.28 -3.68 -16.89
N ILE A 136 -16.02 -3.54 -16.44
CA ILE A 136 -15.54 -4.05 -15.15
C ILE A 136 -15.36 -2.90 -14.15
N LEU A 137 -14.97 -1.73 -14.65
CA LEU A 137 -14.78 -0.54 -13.85
C LEU A 137 -16.12 0.08 -13.48
N LEU A 138 -16.18 0.64 -12.27
CA LEU A 138 -17.36 1.34 -11.78
C LEU A 138 -17.62 2.66 -12.52
N ASN A 139 -16.64 3.20 -13.27
CA ASN A 139 -16.78 4.43 -14.07
C ASN A 139 -17.39 5.62 -13.30
N GLY A 140 -17.07 5.74 -12.00
CA GLY A 140 -17.61 6.78 -11.11
C GLY A 140 -18.83 6.35 -10.29
N GLU A 141 -19.35 5.14 -10.48
CA GLU A 141 -20.37 4.56 -9.60
C GLU A 141 -19.81 4.19 -8.22
N GLU A 142 -20.66 4.25 -7.19
CA GLU A 142 -20.29 3.87 -5.84
C GLU A 142 -20.10 2.35 -5.74
N PRO A 143 -19.00 1.87 -5.16
CA PRO A 143 -18.77 0.44 -4.99
C PRO A 143 -19.74 -0.17 -3.96
N SER A 144 -20.37 -1.28 -4.32
CA SER A 144 -21.20 -2.07 -3.38
C SER A 144 -20.41 -2.63 -2.19
N TYR A 145 -19.08 -2.79 -2.35
CA TYR A 145 -18.17 -3.28 -1.31
C TYR A 145 -17.12 -2.25 -0.96
N ARG A 146 -16.87 -2.05 0.33
CA ARG A 146 -15.82 -1.14 0.81
C ARG A 146 -14.72 -1.93 1.48
N GLY A 147 -13.50 -1.82 0.94
CA GLY A 147 -12.31 -2.30 1.62
C GLY A 147 -12.10 -1.51 2.91
N ARG A 148 -11.96 -2.20 4.03
CA ARG A 148 -11.62 -1.59 5.32
C ARG A 148 -10.27 -2.10 5.77
N LYS A 149 -9.49 -1.22 6.40
CA LYS A 149 -8.26 -1.63 7.07
C LYS A 149 -8.62 -2.54 8.24
N GLY A 150 -7.92 -3.67 8.37
CA GLY A 150 -8.03 -4.53 9.54
C GLY A 150 -7.42 -3.89 10.80
N ILE A 151 -7.49 -4.61 11.92
CA ILE A 151 -6.97 -4.15 13.22
C ILE A 151 -5.47 -3.80 13.12
N GLU A 152 -5.10 -2.63 13.66
CA GLU A 152 -3.73 -2.11 13.66
C GLU A 152 -3.18 -2.05 15.10
N PRO A 153 -2.20 -2.90 15.46
CA PRO A 153 -1.58 -2.88 16.79
C PRO A 153 -0.71 -1.65 17.09
N ALA A 154 -0.62 -0.69 16.17
CA ALA A 154 0.10 0.57 16.28
C ALA A 154 1.56 0.42 16.75
N GLY A 155 2.25 -0.65 16.32
CA GLY A 155 3.64 -0.95 16.69
C GLY A 155 3.82 -1.90 17.90
N ALA A 156 2.73 -2.30 18.56
CA ALA A 156 2.72 -3.18 19.73
C ALA A 156 2.17 -4.59 19.44
N LYS A 157 2.45 -5.10 18.23
CA LYS A 157 1.88 -6.38 17.74
C LYS A 157 2.15 -7.57 18.67
N GLY A 158 3.32 -7.64 19.30
CA GLY A 158 3.62 -8.75 20.22
C GLY A 158 3.03 -8.61 21.62
N VAL A 159 2.40 -7.47 21.95
CA VAL A 159 1.59 -7.34 23.17
C VAL A 159 0.19 -7.89 22.90
N TYR A 160 -0.43 -7.48 21.79
CA TYR A 160 -1.82 -7.82 21.51
C TYR A 160 -2.04 -9.20 20.88
N ILE A 161 -1.09 -9.73 20.10
CA ILE A 161 -1.21 -11.10 19.57
C ILE A 161 -0.83 -12.09 20.66
N LEU A 162 -1.65 -13.13 20.79
CA LEU A 162 -1.54 -14.13 21.83
C LEU A 162 -1.23 -15.51 21.24
N GLN A 163 -0.51 -16.30 22.01
CA GLN A 163 -0.53 -17.75 21.89
C GLN A 163 -1.96 -18.27 22.17
N LYS A 164 -2.25 -19.52 21.82
CA LYS A 164 -3.60 -20.10 22.00
C LYS A 164 -4.06 -19.96 23.47
N PRO A 165 -5.11 -19.17 23.76
CA PRO A 165 -5.62 -19.02 25.11
C PRO A 165 -6.14 -20.35 25.65
N GLN A 166 -6.04 -20.52 26.97
CA GLN A 166 -6.56 -21.70 27.66
C GLN A 166 -7.64 -21.26 28.64
N LEU A 167 -8.72 -22.04 28.73
CA LEU A 167 -9.78 -21.79 29.69
C LEU A 167 -9.25 -21.88 31.13
N ASP A 168 -9.61 -20.91 31.96
CA ASP A 168 -9.37 -20.89 33.39
C ASP A 168 -10.69 -21.06 34.16
N VAL A 169 -10.61 -20.98 35.50
CA VAL A 169 -11.78 -20.86 36.37
C VAL A 169 -12.60 -19.62 36.02
N ASP A 170 -13.89 -19.68 36.34
CA ASP A 170 -14.83 -18.56 36.19
C ASP A 170 -14.94 -18.01 34.76
N ASN A 171 -14.79 -18.86 33.75
CA ASN A 171 -14.91 -18.52 32.32
C ASN A 171 -13.84 -17.52 31.81
N ASN A 172 -12.76 -17.33 32.57
CA ASN A 172 -11.63 -16.51 32.18
C ASN A 172 -10.65 -17.29 31.27
N LEU A 173 -9.65 -16.59 30.74
CA LEU A 173 -8.62 -17.15 29.88
C LEU A 173 -7.22 -16.91 30.43
N ARG A 174 -6.44 -17.98 30.54
CA ARG A 174 -4.97 -17.90 30.66
C ARG A 174 -4.39 -17.55 29.31
N ILE A 175 -3.67 -16.44 29.26
CA ILE A 175 -3.05 -15.91 28.04
C ILE A 175 -1.54 -15.76 28.20
N ILE A 176 -0.85 -15.84 27.06
CA ILE A 176 0.54 -15.47 26.89
C ILE A 176 0.64 -14.72 25.58
N ASN A 177 1.26 -13.55 25.57
CA ASN A 177 1.48 -12.79 24.34
C ASN A 177 2.63 -13.36 23.50
N ASP A 178 2.53 -13.22 22.18
CA ASP A 178 3.54 -13.70 21.22
C ASP A 178 4.58 -12.61 20.92
N MET A 179 5.64 -12.58 21.73
CA MET A 179 6.71 -11.59 21.60
C MET A 179 7.59 -11.78 20.37
N SER A 180 7.50 -12.91 19.66
CA SER A 180 8.15 -13.08 18.35
C SER A 180 7.64 -12.07 17.31
N ARG A 181 6.41 -11.56 17.52
CA ARG A 181 5.74 -10.57 16.66
C ARG A 181 6.17 -9.15 16.99
N GLN A 182 6.84 -8.90 18.10
CA GLN A 182 7.25 -7.57 18.52
C GLN A 182 8.52 -7.10 17.79
N ARG A 183 8.56 -5.80 17.47
CA ARG A 183 9.70 -5.17 16.78
C ARG A 183 10.29 -3.99 17.55
N ARG A 184 9.46 -3.17 18.21
CA ARG A 184 9.96 -2.10 19.07
C ARG A 184 10.67 -2.68 20.30
N GLN A 185 11.89 -2.23 20.56
CA GLN A 185 12.76 -2.81 21.58
C GLN A 185 12.31 -2.53 23.03
N ASP A 186 11.67 -1.39 23.27
CA ASP A 186 11.09 -1.02 24.57
C ASP A 186 10.01 -2.03 25.01
N LEU A 187 9.15 -2.44 24.07
CA LEU A 187 8.18 -3.51 24.32
C LEU A 187 8.84 -4.88 24.29
N LYS A 188 9.76 -5.13 23.35
CA LYS A 188 10.41 -6.44 23.18
C LYS A 188 11.20 -6.88 24.41
N SER A 189 11.89 -5.94 25.06
CA SER A 189 12.70 -6.19 26.26
C SER A 189 11.89 -6.59 27.49
N LYS A 190 10.59 -6.27 27.55
CA LYS A 190 9.69 -6.69 28.63
C LYS A 190 9.36 -8.18 28.61
N GLY A 191 9.68 -8.88 27.52
CA GLY A 191 9.47 -10.32 27.38
C GLY A 191 8.00 -10.72 27.29
N GLU A 192 7.79 -12.03 27.23
CA GLU A 192 6.45 -12.63 27.32
C GLU A 192 5.87 -12.39 28.71
N HIS A 193 4.59 -12.05 28.77
CA HIS A 193 3.85 -11.82 29.98
C HIS A 193 2.65 -12.75 30.02
N LYS A 194 2.58 -13.58 31.06
CA LYS A 194 1.50 -14.52 31.30
C LYS A 194 0.48 -13.89 32.24
N GLY A 195 -0.80 -14.17 32.04
CA GLY A 195 -1.83 -13.69 32.94
C GLY A 195 -3.17 -14.37 32.71
N VAL A 196 -4.12 -14.07 33.60
CA VAL A 196 -5.53 -14.45 33.47
C VAL A 196 -6.28 -13.19 33.10
N VAL A 197 -7.11 -13.25 32.08
CA VAL A 197 -7.94 -12.14 31.60
C VAL A 197 -9.36 -12.62 31.33
N GLU A 198 -10.30 -11.69 31.31
CA GLU A 198 -11.66 -11.95 30.85
C GLU A 198 -11.66 -12.39 29.38
N ASN A 199 -12.59 -13.26 29.01
CA ASN A 199 -12.70 -13.71 27.62
C ASN A 199 -13.29 -12.65 26.67
N THR A 200 -13.84 -11.56 27.22
CA THR A 200 -14.66 -10.54 26.55
C THR A 200 -13.98 -9.94 25.31
N PHE A 201 -12.67 -9.70 25.39
CA PHE A 201 -11.91 -8.98 24.36
C PHE A 201 -10.92 -9.86 23.60
N ILE A 202 -11.05 -11.18 23.69
CA ILE A 202 -10.14 -12.12 23.04
C ILE A 202 -10.82 -12.72 21.80
N TYR A 203 -10.23 -12.47 20.63
CA TYR A 203 -10.81 -12.89 19.36
C TYR A 203 -9.83 -13.71 18.51
N PRO A 204 -10.33 -14.66 17.69
CA PRO A 204 -9.53 -15.25 16.64
C PRO A 204 -9.14 -14.16 15.62
N MET A 205 -7.87 -14.13 15.23
CA MET A 205 -7.31 -13.18 14.28
C MET A 205 -6.84 -13.91 13.02
N LEU A 206 -7.19 -13.36 11.86
CA LEU A 206 -6.63 -13.78 10.57
C LEU A 206 -5.55 -12.79 10.12
N GLY A 207 -4.32 -13.25 10.02
CA GLY A 207 -3.25 -12.59 9.28
C GLY A 207 -3.03 -13.23 7.90
N GLY A 208 -2.20 -12.60 7.06
CA GLY A 208 -1.88 -13.15 5.74
C GLY A 208 -1.26 -14.56 5.77
N ARG A 209 -0.64 -14.95 6.90
CA ARG A 209 -0.10 -16.31 7.10
C ARG A 209 -1.14 -17.38 7.40
N ASN A 210 -2.37 -16.97 7.73
CA ASN A 210 -3.45 -17.85 8.18
C ASN A 210 -4.42 -18.22 7.06
N ILE A 211 -4.24 -17.62 5.88
CA ILE A 211 -5.09 -17.79 4.72
C ILE A 211 -4.30 -18.33 3.54
N GLN A 212 -4.97 -19.15 2.75
CA GLN A 212 -4.53 -19.62 1.44
C GLN A 212 -5.59 -19.24 0.41
N ARG A 213 -5.30 -19.44 -0.87
CA ARG A 213 -6.26 -19.17 -1.94
C ARG A 213 -7.57 -19.92 -1.64
N TRP A 214 -8.66 -19.15 -1.45
CA TRP A 214 -10.00 -19.64 -1.16
C TRP A 214 -10.22 -20.37 0.18
N LYS A 215 -9.27 -20.32 1.13
CA LYS A 215 -9.43 -21.05 2.41
C LYS A 215 -8.70 -20.40 3.58
N VAL A 216 -9.32 -20.48 4.77
CA VAL A 216 -8.66 -20.25 6.06
C VAL A 216 -8.03 -21.56 6.53
N VAL A 217 -6.72 -21.54 6.83
CA VAL A 217 -5.97 -22.75 7.22
C VAL A 217 -5.58 -22.78 8.69
N SER A 218 -5.59 -21.62 9.36
CA SER A 218 -5.38 -21.49 10.80
C SER A 218 -5.90 -20.13 11.27
N ASN A 219 -5.76 -19.84 12.56
CA ASN A 219 -5.94 -18.50 13.10
C ASN A 219 -4.89 -18.25 14.20
N GLU A 220 -4.67 -16.98 14.50
CA GLU A 220 -4.02 -16.55 15.74
C GLU A 220 -5.10 -16.08 16.72
N PHE A 221 -4.70 -15.61 17.90
CA PHE A 221 -5.58 -14.93 18.84
C PHE A 221 -5.07 -13.53 19.10
N MET A 222 -5.98 -12.59 19.35
CA MET A 222 -5.63 -11.21 19.62
C MET A 222 -6.52 -10.62 20.72
N LEU A 223 -5.90 -9.85 21.61
CA LEU A 223 -6.57 -8.99 22.57
C LEU A 223 -6.99 -7.69 21.87
N VAL A 224 -8.30 -7.44 21.79
CA VAL A 224 -8.91 -6.32 21.08
C VAL A 224 -9.91 -5.61 22.01
N PRO A 225 -9.46 -4.66 22.85
CA PRO A 225 -10.33 -3.92 23.76
C PRO A 225 -11.08 -2.81 23.00
N HIS A 226 -11.99 -3.21 22.10
CA HIS A 226 -12.80 -2.32 21.26
C HIS A 226 -14.26 -2.76 21.30
N LYS A 227 -15.16 -1.79 21.11
CA LYS A 227 -16.55 -1.95 20.74
C LYS A 227 -16.81 -1.34 19.36
N LEU A 228 -18.03 -1.53 18.85
CA LEU A 228 -18.45 -1.06 17.52
C LEU A 228 -18.25 0.45 17.32
N ASP A 229 -18.38 1.24 18.38
CA ASP A 229 -18.29 2.69 18.42
C ASP A 229 -16.94 3.21 18.92
N THR A 230 -15.99 2.34 19.25
CA THR A 230 -14.65 2.72 19.73
C THR A 230 -13.54 2.28 18.76
N PRO A 231 -13.43 2.89 17.57
CA PRO A 231 -12.45 2.49 16.55
C PRO A 231 -10.99 2.69 16.98
N TYR A 232 -10.74 3.39 18.08
CA TYR A 232 -9.41 3.66 18.64
C TYR A 232 -9.17 3.01 20.01
N GLY A 233 -9.96 2.00 20.35
CA GLY A 233 -9.95 1.29 21.63
C GLY A 233 -10.87 1.93 22.67
N LEU A 234 -11.26 1.13 23.66
CA LEU A 234 -12.06 1.56 24.81
C LEU A 234 -11.28 2.57 25.68
N PRO A 235 -11.98 3.56 26.28
CA PRO A 235 -11.46 4.34 27.39
C PRO A 235 -10.97 3.44 28.55
N GLU A 236 -9.90 3.87 29.23
CA GLU A 236 -9.26 3.09 30.30
C GLU A 236 -10.19 2.82 31.48
N ASP A 237 -11.02 3.80 31.86
CA ASP A 237 -12.02 3.70 32.92
C ASP A 237 -13.10 2.67 32.58
N ILE A 238 -13.61 2.68 31.35
CA ILE A 238 -14.59 1.69 30.87
C ILE A 238 -13.97 0.29 30.84
N LEU A 239 -12.73 0.16 30.36
CA LEU A 239 -12.04 -1.13 30.33
C LEU A 239 -11.77 -1.67 31.74
N ALA A 240 -11.41 -0.80 32.69
CA ALA A 240 -11.18 -1.18 34.07
C ALA A 240 -12.46 -1.63 34.79
N ASP A 241 -13.61 -1.05 34.44
CA ASP A 241 -14.92 -1.45 34.97
C ASP A 241 -15.41 -2.79 34.37
N GLU A 242 -15.32 -2.94 33.05
CA GLU A 242 -15.88 -4.10 32.35
C GLU A 242 -14.96 -5.33 32.31
N ALA A 243 -13.65 -5.12 32.32
CA ALA A 243 -12.64 -6.18 32.23
C ALA A 243 -11.40 -5.82 33.06
N PRO A 244 -11.52 -5.76 34.41
CA PRO A 244 -10.46 -5.32 35.31
C PRO A 244 -9.16 -6.14 35.19
N LEU A 245 -9.23 -7.45 34.94
CA LEU A 245 -8.04 -8.30 34.76
C LEU A 245 -7.33 -7.97 33.45
N THR A 246 -8.10 -7.75 32.37
CA THR A 246 -7.57 -7.29 31.08
C THR A 246 -6.90 -5.93 31.20
N TYR A 247 -7.54 -4.98 31.90
CA TYR A 247 -6.97 -3.66 32.19
C TYR A 247 -5.64 -3.79 32.94
N GLN A 248 -5.63 -4.55 34.04
CA GLN A 248 -4.44 -4.76 34.85
C GLN A 248 -3.30 -5.42 34.05
N TRP A 249 -3.61 -6.38 33.18
CA TRP A 249 -2.63 -7.03 32.32
C TRP A 249 -2.00 -6.05 31.32
N LEU A 250 -2.80 -5.17 30.72
CA LEU A 250 -2.32 -4.15 29.79
C LEU A 250 -1.50 -3.05 30.48
N GLU A 251 -1.78 -2.76 31.75
CA GLU A 251 -1.05 -1.75 32.53
C GLU A 251 0.45 -2.09 32.65
N TYR A 252 0.81 -3.38 32.66
CA TYR A 252 2.20 -3.83 32.58
C TYR A 252 2.94 -3.23 31.37
N TYR A 253 2.23 -2.96 30.26
CA TYR A 253 2.79 -2.37 29.04
C TYR A 253 2.46 -0.87 28.84
N LYS A 254 1.76 -0.20 29.78
CA LYS A 254 1.20 1.16 29.62
C LYS A 254 2.13 2.15 28.93
N THR A 255 3.33 2.36 29.47
CA THR A 255 4.32 3.31 28.94
C THR A 255 4.69 3.02 27.48
N GLY A 256 4.90 1.75 27.14
CA GLY A 256 5.26 1.33 25.79
C GLY A 256 4.10 1.45 24.82
N LEU A 257 2.88 1.10 25.25
CA LEU A 257 1.66 1.26 24.46
C LEU A 257 1.39 2.73 24.15
N LEU A 258 1.50 3.62 25.15
CA LEU A 258 1.35 5.07 24.96
C LEU A 258 2.38 5.62 23.97
N ALA A 259 3.66 5.27 24.14
CA ALA A 259 4.72 5.70 23.23
C ALA A 259 4.51 5.16 21.80
N SER A 260 3.93 3.96 21.65
CA SER A 260 3.56 3.37 20.35
C SER A 260 2.41 4.12 19.68
N ARG A 261 1.42 4.51 20.47
CA ARG A 261 0.31 5.34 20.01
C ARG A 261 0.76 6.73 19.59
N ILE A 262 1.62 7.41 20.36
CA ILE A 262 2.13 8.74 20.01
C ILE A 262 2.95 8.70 18.71
N GLN A 263 3.81 7.68 18.55
CA GLN A 263 4.61 7.53 17.33
C GLN A 263 3.75 7.25 16.10
N SER A 264 2.78 6.34 16.22
CA SER A 264 1.93 5.89 15.11
C SER A 264 0.73 6.80 14.85
N GLY A 265 0.33 7.58 15.84
CA GLY A 265 -0.78 8.55 15.77
C GLY A 265 -0.50 9.71 14.82
N LYS A 266 0.73 9.88 14.33
CA LYS A 266 1.02 10.79 13.21
C LYS A 266 0.36 10.35 11.89
N PHE A 267 -0.12 9.11 11.82
CA PHE A 267 -0.72 8.50 10.63
C PHE A 267 -2.24 8.31 10.73
N PHE A 268 -2.87 8.80 11.81
CA PHE A 268 -4.31 8.75 12.09
C PHE A 268 -4.79 10.11 12.58
#